data_AF-A0A2U3P9A6-F1
#
_entry.id   AF-A0A2U3P9A6-F1
#
_cell.length_a   1.000
_cell.length_b   1.000
_cell.length_c   1.000
_cell.angle_alpha   90.00
_cell.angle_beta   90.00
_cell.angle_gamma   90.00
#
_symmetry.space_group_name_H-M   'P 1'
#
loop_
_entity.id
_entity.type
_entity.pdbx_description
1 polymer ?
#
loop_
_entity_poly.entity_id
_entity_poly.type
_entity_poly.pdbx_seq_one_letter_code
_entity_poly.pdbx_strand_id
1 'polypeptide(L)'
;MVMRRRDASVFGTALAVGTLVLTGMVTAAPSRADTESYLNKLHNAGINLPRGDNEMKEWGWEVCALLASGVKPDKVRDQAVYNSGSRPQYGMTVEQANDFVEFAATDLCPFPDGRYTSGGRELP
;
A
#
# COMPACT_ATOMS: atom_id res chain seq x y z
N MET A 1 -44.77 70.02 -17.23
CA MET A 1 -44.65 68.87 -16.31
C MET A 1 -44.55 67.60 -17.14
N VAL A 2 -43.37 66.97 -17.05
CA VAL A 2 -42.93 65.60 -17.36
C VAL A 2 -43.55 64.81 -18.54
N MET A 3 -42.71 64.65 -19.56
CA MET A 3 -42.76 63.70 -20.68
C MET A 3 -42.52 62.27 -20.19
N ARG A 4 -43.24 61.31 -20.80
CA ARG A 4 -43.16 59.84 -20.64
C ARG A 4 -41.75 59.29 -20.40
N ARG A 5 -41.66 58.24 -19.57
CA ARG A 5 -40.97 56.99 -19.92
C ARG A 5 -41.60 55.82 -19.17
N ARG A 6 -42.00 54.80 -19.94
CA ARG A 6 -42.39 53.47 -19.45
C ARG A 6 -41.11 52.66 -19.45
N ASP A 7 -40.50 52.47 -18.29
CA ASP A 7 -39.36 51.57 -18.15
C ASP A 7 -39.87 50.25 -17.58
N ALA A 8 -40.05 49.29 -18.49
CA ALA A 8 -40.27 47.90 -18.17
C ALA A 8 -38.97 47.34 -17.59
N SER A 9 -38.94 47.14 -16.27
CA SER A 9 -37.82 46.49 -15.61
C SER A 9 -37.89 44.99 -15.88
N VAL A 10 -37.13 44.55 -16.89
CA VAL A 10 -36.92 43.13 -17.19
C VAL A 10 -36.08 42.55 -16.06
N PHE A 11 -36.62 41.56 -15.35
CA PHE A 11 -35.91 40.77 -14.35
C PHE A 11 -34.76 40.02 -15.04
N GLY A 12 -33.54 40.53 -14.90
CA GLY A 12 -32.33 39.84 -15.30
C GLY A 12 -31.90 38.86 -14.20
N THR A 13 -32.34 37.60 -14.30
CA THR A 13 -31.73 36.49 -13.56
C THR A 13 -30.35 36.19 -14.14
N ALA A 14 -29.32 36.82 -13.57
CA ALA A 14 -27.94 36.43 -13.84
C ALA A 14 -27.68 35.06 -13.19
N LEU A 15 -27.75 34.00 -14.00
CA LEU A 15 -27.31 32.66 -13.62
C LEU A 15 -25.80 32.71 -13.39
N ALA A 16 -25.40 32.74 -12.12
CA ALA A 16 -24.02 32.57 -11.70
C ALA A 16 -23.58 31.12 -12.01
N VAL A 17 -22.99 30.91 -13.18
CA VAL A 17 -22.32 29.65 -13.52
C VAL A 17 -20.97 29.64 -12.82
N GLY A 18 -20.96 29.23 -11.55
CA GLY A 18 -19.74 28.92 -10.81
C GLY A 18 -19.18 27.59 -11.31
N THR A 19 -18.20 27.63 -12.20
CA THR A 19 -17.42 26.45 -12.56
C THR A 19 -16.53 26.07 -11.38
N LEU A 20 -17.01 25.17 -10.53
CA LEU A 20 -16.18 24.43 -9.59
C LEU A 20 -15.22 23.56 -10.40
N VAL A 21 -14.04 24.09 -10.69
CA VAL A 21 -12.92 23.31 -11.21
C VAL A 21 -12.48 22.37 -10.11
N LEU A 22 -13.03 21.16 -10.11
CA LEU A 22 -12.46 20.02 -9.39
C LEU A 22 -11.13 19.69 -10.07
N THR A 23 -10.05 20.31 -9.61
CA THR A 23 -8.70 19.83 -9.91
C THR A 23 -8.60 18.43 -9.33
N GLY A 24 -8.81 17.44 -10.19
CA GLY A 24 -8.59 16.04 -9.86
C GLY A 24 -7.14 15.91 -9.41
N MET A 25 -6.94 15.73 -8.11
CA MET A 25 -5.71 15.18 -7.61
C MET A 25 -5.63 13.78 -8.20
N VAL A 26 -4.86 13.62 -9.27
CA VAL A 26 -4.32 12.32 -9.66
C VAL A 26 -3.36 11.99 -8.52
N THR A 27 -3.90 11.47 -7.42
CA THR A 27 -3.07 10.69 -6.52
C THR A 27 -2.51 9.61 -7.41
N ALA A 28 -1.18 9.60 -7.60
CA ALA A 28 -0.52 8.46 -8.18
C ALA A 28 -1.00 7.28 -7.34
N ALA A 29 -1.90 6.47 -7.91
CA ALA A 29 -2.36 5.26 -7.25
C ALA A 29 -1.08 4.51 -6.85
N PRO A 30 -0.98 4.05 -5.59
CA PRO A 30 0.21 3.33 -5.16
C PRO A 30 0.50 2.28 -6.24
N SER A 31 1.73 2.28 -6.76
CA SER A 31 2.19 1.27 -7.73
C SER A 31 1.72 -0.08 -7.21
N ARG A 32 0.81 -0.72 -7.97
CA ARG A 32 0.00 -1.82 -7.46
C ARG A 32 0.90 -2.87 -6.81
N ALA A 33 0.55 -3.28 -5.60
CA ALA A 33 1.10 -4.48 -4.98
C ALA A 33 1.11 -5.63 -6.02
N ASP A 34 2.29 -6.17 -6.31
CA ASP A 34 2.50 -7.25 -7.26
C ASP A 34 2.51 -8.59 -6.50
N THR A 35 1.30 -9.06 -6.19
CA THR A 35 1.10 -10.31 -5.46
C THR A 35 1.61 -11.53 -6.23
N GLU A 36 1.62 -11.49 -7.56
CA GLU A 36 2.10 -12.60 -8.39
C GLU A 36 3.62 -12.71 -8.30
N SER A 37 4.34 -11.59 -8.44
CA SER A 37 5.79 -11.53 -8.22
C SER A 37 6.18 -12.05 -6.85
N TYR A 38 5.49 -11.59 -5.79
CA TYR A 38 5.71 -12.04 -4.42
C TYR A 38 5.61 -13.57 -4.27
N LEU A 39 4.51 -14.16 -4.74
CA LEU A 39 4.29 -15.61 -4.65
C LEU A 39 5.33 -16.38 -5.45
N ASN A 40 5.65 -15.93 -6.66
CA ASN A 40 6.65 -16.57 -7.51
C ASN A 40 8.04 -16.58 -6.83
N LYS A 41 8.47 -15.47 -6.24
CA LYS A 41 9.74 -15.41 -5.49
C LYS A 41 9.75 -16.36 -4.30
N LEU A 42 8.65 -16.47 -3.55
CA LEU A 42 8.54 -17.44 -2.45
C LEU A 42 8.71 -18.87 -2.93
N HIS A 43 7.98 -19.28 -3.98
CA HIS A 43 8.11 -20.63 -4.51
C HIS A 43 9.51 -20.91 -5.06
N ASN A 44 10.13 -19.94 -5.74
CA ASN A 44 11.51 -20.06 -6.25
C ASN A 44 12.55 -20.18 -5.12
N ALA A 45 12.31 -19.53 -3.98
CA ALA A 45 13.12 -19.70 -2.76
C ALA A 45 12.81 -21.01 -2.00
N GLY A 46 11.94 -21.87 -2.55
CA GLY A 46 11.53 -23.13 -1.94
C GLY A 46 10.59 -22.95 -0.75
N ILE A 47 10.03 -21.75 -0.54
CA ILE A 47 9.10 -21.47 0.55
C ILE A 47 7.71 -21.92 0.14
N ASN A 48 7.23 -22.98 0.79
CA ASN A 48 5.90 -23.56 0.55
C ASN A 48 5.19 -23.79 1.88
N LEU A 49 4.12 -23.03 2.14
CA LEU A 49 3.33 -23.15 3.37
C LEU A 49 2.25 -24.23 3.21
N PRO A 50 1.82 -24.92 4.29
CA PRO A 50 0.87 -26.03 4.21
C PRO A 50 -0.48 -25.68 3.58
N ARG A 51 -0.98 -24.44 3.76
CA ARG A 51 -2.22 -23.95 3.12
C ARG A 51 -1.98 -23.26 1.77
N GLY A 52 -0.76 -23.33 1.23
CA GLY A 52 -0.38 -22.75 -0.06
C GLY A 52 -0.40 -21.22 -0.09
N ASP A 53 -0.58 -20.67 -1.29
CA ASP A 53 -0.47 -19.24 -1.60
C ASP A 53 -1.38 -18.34 -0.75
N ASN A 54 -2.52 -18.87 -0.29
CA ASN A 54 -3.44 -18.11 0.55
C ASN A 54 -2.80 -17.77 1.90
N GLU A 55 -2.12 -18.73 2.54
CA GLU A 55 -1.42 -18.49 3.80
C GLU A 55 -0.19 -17.59 3.57
N MET A 56 0.50 -17.74 2.44
CA MET A 56 1.61 -16.86 2.08
C MET A 56 1.16 -15.40 1.91
N LYS A 57 -0.01 -15.20 1.30
CA LYS A 57 -0.65 -13.88 1.20
C LYS A 57 -1.04 -13.34 2.57
N GLU A 58 -1.70 -14.15 3.40
CA GLU A 58 -2.08 -13.75 4.77
C GLU A 58 -0.88 -13.25 5.57
N TRP A 59 0.21 -14.02 5.61
CA TRP A 59 1.44 -13.65 6.31
C TRP A 59 2.10 -12.42 5.66
N GLY A 60 2.13 -12.34 4.32
CA GLY A 60 2.70 -11.19 3.61
C GLY A 60 1.97 -9.88 3.94
N TRP A 61 0.64 -9.91 4.06
CA TRP A 61 -0.13 -8.73 4.47
C TRP A 61 0.10 -8.37 5.95
N GLU A 62 0.31 -9.36 6.82
CA GLU A 62 0.71 -9.10 8.21
C GLU A 62 2.09 -8.43 8.27
N VAL A 63 3.05 -8.91 7.47
CA VAL A 63 4.37 -8.27 7.31
C VAL A 63 4.19 -6.81 6.92
N CYS A 64 3.41 -6.52 5.88
CA CYS A 64 3.14 -5.15 5.47
C CYS A 64 2.49 -4.30 6.57
N ALA A 65 1.54 -4.84 7.33
CA ALA A 65 0.90 -4.10 8.42
C ALA A 65 1.89 -3.73 9.54
N LEU A 66 2.80 -4.65 9.89
CA LEU A 66 3.81 -4.42 10.91
C LEU A 66 4.85 -3.39 10.45
N LEU A 67 5.26 -3.45 9.18
CA LEU A 67 6.22 -2.50 8.62
C LEU A 67 5.63 -1.11 8.44
N ALA A 68 4.34 -1.02 8.06
CA ALA A 68 3.58 0.23 8.06
C ALA A 68 3.55 0.89 9.46
N SER A 69 3.57 0.05 10.51
CA SER A 69 3.57 0.47 11.91
C SER A 69 4.96 0.82 12.45
N GLY A 70 6.00 0.76 11.62
CA GLY A 70 7.38 1.10 11.98
C GLY A 70 8.14 0.02 12.75
N VAL A 71 7.62 -1.23 12.78
CA VAL A 71 8.33 -2.36 13.37
C VAL A 71 9.56 -2.69 12.53
N LYS A 72 10.69 -3.00 13.19
CA LYS A 72 11.93 -3.35 12.49
C LYS A 72 11.81 -4.72 11.79
N PRO A 73 12.51 -4.95 10.67
CA PRO A 73 12.32 -6.16 9.86
C PRO A 73 12.64 -7.46 10.61
N ASP A 74 13.65 -7.44 11.48
CA ASP A 74 13.98 -8.60 12.34
C ASP A 74 12.82 -8.96 13.28
N LYS A 75 12.14 -7.94 13.82
CA LYS A 75 10.96 -8.13 14.68
C LYS A 75 9.71 -8.48 13.91
N VAL A 76 9.56 -8.00 12.69
CA VAL A 76 8.50 -8.47 11.81
C VAL A 76 8.66 -9.94 11.45
N ARG A 77 9.88 -10.38 11.11
CA ARG A 77 10.16 -11.81 10.88
C ARG A 77 9.81 -12.65 12.12
N ASP A 78 10.30 -12.24 13.29
CA ASP A 78 10.05 -12.96 14.54
C ASP A 78 8.53 -13.04 14.83
N GLN A 79 7.78 -11.98 14.54
CA GLN A 79 6.35 -11.94 14.81
C GLN A 79 5.52 -12.68 13.74
N ALA A 80 5.63 -12.29 12.47
CA ALA A 80 4.76 -12.77 11.39
C ALA A 80 5.20 -14.13 10.83
N VAL A 81 6.50 -14.40 10.75
CA VAL A 81 7.01 -15.64 10.13
C VAL A 81 7.28 -16.72 11.19
N TYR A 82 7.87 -16.34 12.33
CA TYR A 82 8.12 -17.28 13.42
C TYR A 82 6.89 -17.45 14.33
N ASN A 83 5.82 -16.68 14.11
CA ASN A 83 4.63 -16.64 14.96
C ASN A 83 4.99 -16.37 16.44
N SER A 84 5.85 -15.37 16.64
CA SER A 84 6.45 -15.01 17.94
C SER A 84 7.27 -16.11 18.62
N GLY A 85 7.62 -17.18 17.89
CA GLY A 85 8.52 -18.23 18.34
C GLY A 85 10.01 -17.85 18.24
N SER A 86 10.89 -18.77 18.67
CA SER A 86 12.34 -18.60 18.60
C SER A 86 12.98 -19.14 17.32
N ARG A 87 12.19 -19.72 16.42
CA ARG A 87 12.66 -20.37 15.18
C ARG A 87 11.60 -20.32 14.08
N PRO A 88 12.01 -20.38 12.80
CA PRO A 88 11.07 -20.40 11.68
C PRO A 88 10.09 -21.57 11.77
N GLN A 89 8.89 -21.34 11.25
CA GLN A 89 7.84 -22.36 11.17
C GLN A 89 8.06 -23.29 9.97
N TYR A 90 7.37 -24.44 9.99
CA TYR A 90 7.29 -25.40 8.88
C TYR A 90 8.64 -25.90 8.31
N GLY A 91 9.69 -25.91 9.12
CA GLY A 91 11.02 -26.37 8.70
C GLY A 91 11.77 -25.37 7.82
N MET A 92 11.27 -24.14 7.72
CA MET A 92 11.93 -23.04 7.00
C MET A 92 13.31 -22.73 7.61
N THR A 93 14.26 -22.33 6.78
CA THR A 93 15.55 -21.82 7.27
C THR A 93 15.40 -20.38 7.78
N VAL A 94 16.39 -19.89 8.54
CA VAL A 94 16.41 -18.48 8.95
C VAL A 94 16.47 -17.56 7.72
N GLU A 95 17.19 -17.98 6.68
CA GLU A 95 17.35 -17.24 5.42
C GLU A 95 16.03 -17.13 4.67
N GLN A 96 15.33 -18.24 4.46
CA GLN A 96 14.00 -18.25 3.85
C GLN A 96 12.99 -17.38 4.61
N ALA A 97 13.11 -17.29 5.94
CA ALA A 97 12.24 -16.40 6.71
C ALA A 97 12.57 -14.92 6.54
N ASN A 98 13.84 -14.58 6.31
CA ASN A 98 14.23 -13.23 5.93
C ASN A 98 13.72 -12.91 4.53
N ASP A 99 13.90 -13.84 3.57
CA ASP A 99 13.42 -13.72 2.19
C ASP A 99 11.91 -13.49 2.15
N PHE A 100 11.14 -14.16 3.03
CA PHE A 100 9.70 -13.95 3.14
C PHE A 100 9.34 -12.50 3.43
N VAL A 101 10.03 -11.90 4.41
CA VAL A 101 9.81 -10.49 4.79
C VAL A 101 10.26 -9.55 3.68
N GLU A 102 11.41 -9.84 3.06
CA GLU A 102 11.97 -9.06 1.97
C GLU A 102 11.07 -9.04 0.73
N PHE A 103 10.60 -10.21 0.27
CA PHE A 103 9.74 -10.27 -0.92
C PHE A 103 8.38 -9.60 -0.67
N ALA A 104 7.81 -9.75 0.54
CA ALA A 104 6.61 -9.01 0.90
C ALA A 104 6.87 -7.49 0.87
N ALA A 105 8.01 -7.06 1.40
CA ALA A 105 8.41 -5.66 1.42
C ALA A 105 8.50 -5.03 0.03
N THR A 106 9.16 -5.72 -0.91
CA THR A 106 9.45 -5.18 -2.24
C THR A 106 8.26 -5.30 -3.18
N ASP A 107 7.50 -6.39 -3.10
CA ASP A 107 6.52 -6.74 -4.12
C ASP A 107 5.08 -6.58 -3.63
N LEU A 108 4.81 -6.83 -2.34
CA LEU A 108 3.43 -6.84 -1.82
C LEU A 108 3.03 -5.52 -1.14
N CYS A 109 3.93 -4.84 -0.44
CA CYS A 109 3.54 -3.73 0.42
C CYS A 109 3.26 -2.42 -0.34
N PRO A 110 2.13 -1.73 -0.08
CA PRO A 110 1.71 -0.56 -0.85
C PRO A 110 2.25 0.77 -0.26
N PHE A 111 3.56 0.91 -0.08
CA PHE A 111 4.14 2.15 0.49
C PHE A 111 4.52 3.19 -0.58
N PRO A 112 4.02 4.44 -0.49
CA PRO A 112 4.16 5.46 -1.56
C PRO A 112 5.52 6.18 -1.62
N ASP A 113 6.42 6.00 -0.65
CA ASP A 113 7.62 6.83 -0.49
C ASP A 113 8.86 6.06 0.03
N GLY A 114 8.94 4.74 -0.22
CA GLY A 114 10.16 3.98 0.08
C GLY A 114 10.48 3.82 1.58
N ARG A 115 9.48 3.91 2.46
CA ARG A 115 9.64 3.75 3.93
C ARG A 115 9.86 2.32 4.41
N TYR A 116 10.57 1.53 3.62
CA TYR A 116 11.30 0.36 4.10
C TYR A 116 12.70 0.72 4.61
N THR A 117 12.89 1.94 5.13
CA THR A 117 14.11 2.36 5.82
C THR A 117 13.98 2.19 7.33
N SER A 118 13.51 1.03 7.80
CA SER A 118 13.61 0.67 9.21
C SER A 118 15.03 0.19 9.56
N GLY A 119 16.02 1.07 9.40
CA GLY A 119 17.38 0.85 9.93
C GLY A 119 18.59 1.17 9.06
N GLY A 120 18.46 1.96 7.98
CA GLY A 120 19.64 2.52 7.29
C GLY A 120 20.54 1.50 6.59
N ARG A 121 19.97 0.41 6.06
CA ARG A 121 20.62 -0.38 5.03
C ARG A 121 19.65 -0.51 3.87
N GLU A 122 19.93 0.23 2.80
CA GLU A 122 19.46 -0.13 1.46
C GLU A 122 19.82 -1.61 1.27
N LEU A 123 18.82 -2.45 1.06
CA LEU A 123 19.06 -3.82 0.59
C LEU A 123 19.70 -3.70 -0.81
N PRO A 124 20.75 -4.49 -1.11
CA PRO A 124 21.52 -4.40 -2.36
C PRO A 124 20.70 -4.65 -3.63
#